data_AF-A0A9E5NHK5-F1
#
_entry.id   AF-A0A9E5NHK5-F1
#
_cell.length_a   1.000
_cell.length_b   1.000
_cell.length_c   1.000
_cell.angle_alpha   90.00
_cell.angle_beta   90.00
_cell.angle_gamma   90.00
#
_symmetry.space_group_name_H-M   'P 1'
#
loop_
_entity.id
_entity.type
_entity.pdbx_description
1 polymer ?
#
loop_
_entity_poly.entity_id
_entity_poly.type
_entity_poly.pdbx_seq_one_letter_code
_entity_poly.pdbx_strand_id
1 'polypeptide(L)'
;VQVTQTADMQLGATRRPRSLAFDLAIDCAQPATFALKLRLPWWLAGAPLITVNSSPESAEPVPSSFYCLQRTWHHDRVHVELPRQLTICPLPDQPETVAFMDGPVVLAGLCDAERMLDGDRDLPETMLTPDNEREWDSWRPGYRAIGQERGLRFMPLYEITDEPYTVYFPTRSTPKLG
;
A
#
# COMPACT_ATOMS: atom_id res chain seq x y z
N VAL A 1 19.59 10.32 21.78
CA VAL A 1 19.22 9.48 20.63
C VAL A 1 18.22 10.27 19.81
N GLN A 2 18.51 10.49 18.53
CA GLN A 2 17.59 11.08 17.57
C GLN A 2 17.32 10.04 16.49
N VAL A 3 16.04 9.87 16.14
CA VAL A 3 15.61 9.01 15.05
C VAL A 3 14.79 9.85 14.09
N THR A 4 15.23 9.94 12.84
CA THR A 4 14.54 10.69 11.80
C THR A 4 14.01 9.71 10.76
N GLN A 5 12.70 9.74 10.50
CA GLN A 5 12.07 8.93 9.47
C GLN A 5 11.74 9.81 8.27
N THR A 6 12.10 9.34 7.07
CA THR A 6 11.77 9.99 5.78
C THR A 6 11.09 8.96 4.89
N ALA A 7 10.06 9.37 4.15
CA ALA A 7 9.47 8.52 3.12
C ALA A 7 10.39 8.47 1.90
N ASP A 8 10.68 7.28 1.40
CA ASP A 8 11.31 7.09 0.10
C ASP A 8 10.21 6.94 -0.96
N MET A 9 10.12 7.93 -1.84
CA MET A 9 9.13 7.97 -2.91
C MET A 9 9.49 7.06 -4.10
N GLN A 10 10.66 6.42 -4.07
CA GLN A 10 11.15 5.46 -5.05
C GLN A 10 11.07 6.00 -6.50
N LEU A 11 11.45 7.27 -6.68
CA LEU A 11 11.35 7.99 -7.96
C LEU A 11 12.24 7.40 -9.06
N GLY A 12 13.28 6.65 -8.68
CA GLY A 12 14.18 5.97 -9.61
C GLY A 12 13.64 4.64 -10.17
N ALA A 13 12.49 4.14 -9.68
CA ALA A 13 11.93 2.89 -10.17
C ALA A 13 11.47 2.99 -11.64
N THR A 14 11.49 1.86 -12.36
CA THR A 14 11.01 1.79 -13.75
C THR A 14 9.52 1.51 -13.86
N ARG A 15 8.89 1.06 -12.78
CA ARG A 15 7.46 0.77 -12.66
C ARG A 15 6.94 1.29 -11.32
N ARG A 16 5.61 1.46 -11.23
CA ARG A 16 4.93 1.85 -9.98
C ARG A 16 5.43 0.97 -8.83
N PRO A 17 5.94 1.57 -7.73
CA PRO A 17 6.38 0.81 -6.59
C PRO A 17 5.24 -0.03 -6.03
N ARG A 18 5.57 -1.28 -5.70
CA ARG A 18 4.65 -2.23 -5.04
C ARG A 18 4.95 -2.33 -3.54
N SER A 19 5.65 -1.34 -3.00
CA SER A 19 5.98 -1.22 -1.59
C SER A 19 5.73 0.23 -1.13
N LEU A 20 5.66 0.41 0.20
CA LEU A 20 5.93 1.69 0.84
C LEU A 20 7.34 1.63 1.41
N ALA A 21 8.17 2.63 1.08
CA ALA A 21 9.56 2.66 1.50
C ALA A 21 9.84 3.82 2.45
N PHE A 22 10.71 3.56 3.43
CA PHE A 22 11.11 4.53 4.44
C PHE A 22 12.59 4.39 4.78
N ASP A 23 13.24 5.53 4.99
CA ASP A 23 14.58 5.61 5.54
C ASP A 23 14.52 6.13 6.97
N LEU A 24 15.17 5.40 7.89
CA LEU A 24 15.38 5.81 9.26
C LEU A 24 16.86 6.15 9.45
N ALA A 25 17.14 7.39 9.84
CA ALA A 25 18.44 7.83 10.32
C ALA A 25 18.47 7.72 11.84
N ILE A 26 19.40 6.92 12.37
CA ILE A 26 19.62 6.82 13.82
C ILE A 26 20.93 7.54 14.15
N ASP A 27 20.80 8.64 14.89
CA ASP A 27 21.92 9.48 15.32
C ASP A 27 22.00 9.51 16.85
N CYS A 28 23.12 9.01 17.36
CA CYS A 28 23.43 9.00 18.79
C CYS A 28 24.73 9.76 19.03
N ALA A 29 24.77 10.64 20.04
CA ALA A 29 25.99 11.40 20.38
C ALA A 29 27.15 10.49 20.83
N GLN A 30 26.82 9.31 21.34
CA GLN A 30 27.73 8.21 21.66
C GLN A 30 27.03 6.89 21.31
N PRO A 31 27.76 5.80 21.04
CA PRO A 31 27.16 4.50 20.77
C PRO A 31 26.17 4.08 21.87
N ALA A 32 24.95 3.72 21.48
CA ALA A 32 23.87 3.38 22.42
C ALA A 32 23.17 2.08 22.03
N THR A 33 23.00 1.17 22.99
CA THR A 33 22.33 -0.12 22.77
C THR A 33 20.85 -0.01 23.05
N PHE A 34 20.02 -0.26 22.04
CA PHE A 34 18.56 -0.32 22.20
C PHE A 34 17.88 -1.11 21.07
N ALA A 35 16.62 -1.49 21.32
CA ALA A 35 15.74 -2.11 20.33
C ALA A 35 15.04 -1.04 19.48
N LEU A 36 15.20 -1.12 18.15
CA LEU A 36 14.32 -0.44 17.21
C LEU A 36 13.23 -1.41 16.74
N LYS A 37 11.96 -1.12 17.06
CA LYS A 37 10.81 -1.95 16.68
C LYS A 37 10.13 -1.39 15.44
N LEU A 38 10.23 -2.11 14.33
CA LEU A 38 9.60 -1.77 13.06
C LEU A 38 8.24 -2.45 12.97
N ARG A 39 7.16 -1.67 12.78
CA ARG A 39 5.80 -2.20 12.62
C ARG A 39 5.71 -2.97 11.30
N LEU A 40 5.19 -4.21 11.34
CA LEU A 40 4.84 -5.01 10.17
C LEU A 40 3.31 -5.01 9.96
N PRO A 41 2.76 -4.09 9.16
CA PRO A 41 1.32 -3.80 9.14
C PRO A 41 0.44 -4.98 8.71
N TRP A 42 -0.86 -4.90 8.97
CA TRP A 42 -1.81 -5.97 8.61
C TRP A 42 -1.94 -6.17 7.10
N TRP A 43 -1.74 -5.10 6.31
CA TRP A 43 -1.87 -5.09 4.85
C TRP A 43 -0.63 -5.61 4.11
N LEU A 44 0.39 -6.06 4.84
CA LEU A 44 1.67 -6.49 4.30
C LEU A 44 1.47 -7.63 3.29
N ALA A 45 1.86 -7.41 2.04
CA ALA A 45 1.62 -8.33 0.93
C ALA A 45 2.74 -9.36 0.70
N GLY A 46 3.73 -9.44 1.60
CA GLY A 46 4.88 -10.34 1.47
C GLY A 46 6.01 -10.02 2.45
N ALA A 47 7.17 -10.66 2.25
CA ALA A 47 8.38 -10.40 3.04
C ALA A 47 8.81 -8.93 2.94
N PRO A 48 8.97 -8.20 4.06
CA PRO A 48 9.51 -6.85 4.02
C PRO A 48 11.00 -6.90 3.63
N LEU A 49 11.47 -5.89 2.91
CA LEU A 49 12.90 -5.69 2.69
C LEU A 49 13.39 -4.75 3.79
N ILE A 50 14.31 -5.21 4.64
CA ILE A 50 14.90 -4.39 5.69
C ILE A 50 16.41 -4.47 5.55
N THR A 51 17.08 -3.32 5.54
CA THR A 51 18.55 -3.27 5.57
C THR A 51 19.03 -2.33 6.66
N VAL A 52 20.16 -2.66 7.29
CA VAL A 52 20.90 -1.79 8.20
C VAL A 52 22.26 -1.51 7.57
N ASN A 53 22.57 -0.25 7.26
CA ASN A 53 23.77 0.15 6.55
C ASN A 53 24.00 -0.69 5.28
N SER A 54 22.94 -0.85 4.48
CA SER A 54 22.89 -1.66 3.25
C SER A 54 23.05 -3.17 3.43
N SER A 55 23.22 -3.68 4.66
CA SER A 55 23.25 -5.11 4.94
C SER A 55 21.84 -5.64 5.18
N PRO A 56 21.40 -6.69 4.48
CA PRO A 56 20.03 -7.19 4.60
C PRO A 56 19.78 -7.85 5.96
N GLU A 57 18.58 -7.65 6.48
CA GLU A 57 18.07 -8.27 7.70
C GLU A 57 16.99 -9.30 7.33
N SER A 58 17.05 -10.47 7.96
CA SER A 58 16.04 -11.51 7.75
C SER A 58 14.85 -11.25 8.67
N ALA A 59 13.76 -10.77 8.09
CA ALA A 59 12.51 -10.50 8.79
C ALA A 59 11.40 -11.43 8.28
N GLU A 60 10.79 -12.17 9.21
CA GLU A 60 9.59 -12.94 8.89
C GLU A 60 8.40 -12.00 8.66
N PRO A 61 7.60 -12.19 7.60
CA PRO A 61 6.42 -11.38 7.34
C PRO A 61 5.26 -11.83 8.22
N VAL A 62 5.31 -11.51 9.52
CA VAL A 62 4.18 -11.73 10.41
C VAL A 62 3.34 -10.45 10.40
N PRO A 63 2.17 -10.41 9.73
CA PRO A 63 1.34 -9.22 9.72
C PRO A 63 0.84 -8.89 11.12
N SER A 64 0.53 -7.62 11.36
CA SER A 64 0.09 -7.16 12.68
C SER A 64 1.11 -7.37 13.82
N SER A 65 2.41 -7.45 13.49
CA SER A 65 3.50 -7.61 14.46
C SER A 65 4.52 -6.47 14.43
N PHE A 66 5.66 -6.68 15.12
CA PHE A 66 6.85 -5.85 15.05
C PHE A 66 8.08 -6.70 14.78
N TYR A 67 8.93 -6.25 13.87
CA TYR A 67 10.30 -6.74 13.71
C TYR A 67 11.24 -5.96 14.64
N CYS A 68 12.06 -6.64 15.41
CA CYS A 68 12.88 -6.04 16.46
C CYS A 68 14.37 -6.07 16.10
N LEU A 69 14.96 -4.90 15.88
CA LEU A 69 16.39 -4.73 15.66
C LEU A 69 17.08 -4.34 16.97
N GLN A 70 17.70 -5.31 17.63
CA GLN A 70 18.51 -5.08 18.83
C GLN A 70 19.98 -4.86 18.44
N ARG A 71 20.47 -3.62 18.53
CA ARG A 71 21.84 -3.26 18.13
C ARG A 71 22.42 -2.18 19.04
N THR A 72 23.72 -1.97 18.90
CA THR A 72 24.39 -0.74 19.35
C THR A 72 24.43 0.22 18.18
N TRP A 73 23.76 1.36 18.33
CA TRP A 73 23.53 2.35 17.29
C TRP A 73 24.44 3.56 17.47
N HIS A 74 24.86 4.18 16.35
CA HIS A 74 25.61 5.44 16.36
C HIS A 74 25.18 6.38 15.24
N HIS A 75 25.60 6.12 13.99
CA HIS A 75 25.24 6.88 12.78
C HIS A 75 24.74 5.91 11.70
N ASP A 76 23.74 5.12 12.07
CA ASP A 76 23.26 4.02 11.25
C ASP A 76 22.06 4.45 10.40
N ARG A 77 21.90 3.77 9.27
CA ARG A 77 20.77 3.93 8.36
C ARG A 77 20.00 2.63 8.28
N VAL A 78 18.69 2.71 8.45
CA VAL A 78 17.79 1.59 8.25
C VAL A 78 16.87 1.91 7.08
N HIS A 79 16.90 1.09 6.04
CA HIS A 79 15.96 1.18 4.93
C HIS A 79 14.92 0.08 5.06
N VAL A 80 13.65 0.43 4.89
CA VAL A 80 12.51 -0.48 5.05
C VAL A 80 11.60 -0.34 3.83
N GLU A 81 11.38 -1.42 3.11
CA GLU A 81 10.29 -1.55 2.14
C GLU A 81 9.23 -2.52 2.65
N LEU A 82 7.98 -2.07 2.65
CA LEU A 82 6.81 -2.84 3.06
C LEU A 82 5.97 -3.14 1.81
N PRO A 83 6.00 -4.39 1.28
CA PRO A 83 5.18 -4.76 0.14
C PRO A 83 3.69 -4.50 0.39
N ARG A 84 3.03 -3.91 -0.61
CA ARG A 84 1.59 -3.65 -0.64
C ARG A 84 1.00 -4.18 -1.93
N GLN A 85 -0.31 -4.40 -1.91
CA GLN A 85 -1.07 -4.81 -3.07
C GLN A 85 -2.48 -4.22 -3.00
N LEU A 86 -3.19 -4.32 -4.12
CA LEU A 86 -4.61 -4.05 -4.18
C LEU A 86 -5.35 -5.15 -3.43
N THR A 87 -6.22 -4.78 -2.50
CA THR A 87 -7.08 -5.69 -1.75
C THR A 87 -8.51 -5.16 -1.71
N ILE A 88 -9.44 -6.02 -1.29
CA ILE A 88 -10.82 -5.66 -1.02
C ILE A 88 -11.12 -5.74 0.48
N CYS A 89 -11.99 -4.86 0.95
CA CYS A 89 -12.54 -4.85 2.29
C CYS A 89 -14.08 -4.94 2.19
N PRO A 90 -14.68 -6.13 2.42
CA PRO A 90 -16.13 -6.31 2.35
C PRO A 90 -16.85 -5.63 3.52
N LEU A 91 -18.09 -5.19 3.28
CA LEU A 91 -18.98 -4.80 4.38
C LEU A 91 -19.30 -6.03 5.24
N PRO A 92 -19.29 -5.90 6.59
CA PRO A 92 -19.57 -7.02 7.49
C PRO A 92 -20.96 -7.66 7.29
N ASP A 93 -21.97 -6.86 6.95
CA ASP A 93 -23.36 -7.25 6.76
C ASP A 93 -23.72 -7.53 5.29
N GLN A 94 -22.97 -6.98 4.33
CA GLN A 94 -23.15 -7.20 2.89
C GLN A 94 -21.83 -7.55 2.20
N PRO A 95 -21.33 -8.80 2.30
CA PRO A 95 -20.01 -9.20 1.79
C PRO A 95 -19.81 -9.08 0.26
N GLU A 96 -20.91 -8.95 -0.48
CA GLU A 96 -20.91 -8.67 -1.92
C GLU A 96 -20.61 -7.18 -2.23
N THR A 97 -20.57 -6.32 -1.23
CA THR A 97 -20.28 -4.90 -1.35
C THR A 97 -18.94 -4.58 -0.69
N VAL A 98 -17.98 -4.10 -1.48
CA VAL A 98 -16.58 -4.02 -1.07
C VAL A 98 -16.01 -2.63 -1.30
N ALA A 99 -15.07 -2.23 -0.43
CA ALA A 99 -14.15 -1.13 -0.67
C ALA A 99 -12.83 -1.68 -1.23
N PHE A 100 -12.14 -0.88 -2.04
CA PHE A 100 -10.81 -1.24 -2.54
C PHE A 100 -9.73 -0.54 -1.71
N MET A 101 -8.63 -1.22 -1.47
CA MET A 101 -7.49 -0.67 -0.74
C MET A 101 -6.18 -0.94 -1.49
N ASP A 102 -5.27 0.02 -1.51
CA ASP A 102 -3.89 -0.16 -1.96
C ASP A 102 -2.95 -0.06 -0.75
N GLY A 103 -2.58 -1.21 -0.20
CA GLY A 103 -1.94 -1.29 1.12
C GLY A 103 -2.83 -0.69 2.22
N PRO A 104 -2.37 0.34 2.97
CA PRO A 104 -3.20 1.00 3.98
C PRO A 104 -4.25 1.97 3.42
N VAL A 105 -4.17 2.32 2.14
CA VAL A 105 -4.91 3.45 1.58
C VAL A 105 -6.24 2.96 1.01
N VAL A 106 -7.34 3.52 1.51
CA VAL A 106 -8.68 3.32 0.92
C VAL A 106 -8.78 4.10 -0.39
N LEU A 107 -9.29 3.42 -1.42
CA LEU A 107 -9.60 4.02 -2.72
C LEU A 107 -11.09 4.35 -2.80
N ALA A 108 -11.40 5.51 -3.34
CA ALA A 108 -12.76 5.97 -3.59
C ALA A 108 -12.96 6.12 -5.10
N GLY A 109 -14.09 5.60 -5.61
CA GLY A 109 -14.45 5.73 -7.01
C GLY A 109 -15.19 7.05 -7.26
N LEU A 110 -14.76 7.79 -8.27
CA LEU A 110 -15.32 9.08 -8.64
C LEU A 110 -16.62 8.88 -9.43
N CYS A 111 -17.74 8.91 -8.72
CA CYS A 111 -19.09 8.77 -9.28
C CYS A 111 -20.14 9.41 -8.37
N ASP A 112 -21.24 9.82 -8.97
CA ASP A 112 -22.39 10.49 -8.34
C ASP A 112 -23.54 9.55 -7.96
N ALA A 113 -23.40 8.26 -8.29
CA ALA A 113 -24.38 7.21 -8.00
C ALA A 113 -23.69 5.88 -7.72
N GLU A 114 -24.41 4.97 -7.05
CA GLU A 114 -23.95 3.60 -6.83
C GLU A 114 -23.68 2.89 -8.17
N ARG A 115 -22.61 2.09 -8.19
CA ARG A 115 -22.21 1.32 -9.37
C ARG A 115 -21.86 -0.11 -8.98
N MET A 116 -22.40 -1.07 -9.73
CA MET A 116 -21.98 -2.46 -9.65
C MET A 116 -20.70 -2.66 -10.46
N LEU A 117 -19.77 -3.45 -9.91
CA LEU A 117 -18.55 -3.87 -10.60
C LEU A 117 -18.55 -5.37 -10.87
N ASP A 118 -18.24 -5.76 -12.10
CA ASP A 118 -18.08 -7.16 -12.49
C ASP A 118 -16.61 -7.59 -12.32
N GLY A 119 -16.35 -8.69 -11.62
CA GLY A 119 -15.00 -9.25 -11.49
C GLY A 119 -14.84 -10.25 -10.36
N ASP A 120 -13.63 -10.79 -10.21
CA ASP A 120 -13.29 -11.77 -9.18
C ASP A 120 -12.82 -11.04 -7.92
N ARG A 121 -13.53 -11.23 -6.80
CA ARG A 121 -13.23 -10.60 -5.51
C ARG A 121 -11.90 -11.09 -4.92
N ASP A 122 -11.50 -12.32 -5.23
CA ASP A 122 -10.22 -12.88 -4.79
C ASP A 122 -9.04 -12.34 -5.62
N LEU A 123 -9.33 -11.74 -6.79
CA LEU A 123 -8.37 -11.16 -7.72
C LEU A 123 -8.81 -9.74 -8.10
N PRO A 124 -8.70 -8.76 -7.18
CA PRO A 124 -9.22 -7.40 -7.40
C PRO A 124 -8.57 -6.68 -8.60
N GLU A 125 -7.41 -7.15 -9.07
CA GLU A 125 -6.79 -6.70 -10.32
C GLU A 125 -7.63 -7.00 -11.58
N THR A 126 -8.61 -7.91 -11.48
CA THR A 126 -9.61 -8.14 -12.55
C THR A 126 -10.61 -7.00 -12.66
N MET A 127 -10.79 -6.21 -11.59
CA MET A 127 -11.69 -5.07 -11.53
C MET A 127 -10.93 -3.76 -11.70
N LEU A 128 -9.79 -3.57 -11.02
CA LEU A 128 -9.03 -2.32 -11.04
C LEU A 128 -7.60 -2.52 -11.50
N THR A 129 -7.10 -1.58 -12.29
CA THR A 129 -5.69 -1.50 -12.68
C THR A 129 -5.13 -0.10 -12.42
N PRO A 130 -3.83 0.07 -12.12
CA PRO A 130 -3.23 1.40 -11.99
C PRO A 130 -3.57 2.32 -13.18
N ASP A 131 -3.94 3.57 -12.87
CA ASP A 131 -4.26 4.59 -13.88
C ASP A 131 -3.18 5.65 -13.97
N ASN A 132 -2.68 5.92 -15.18
CA ASN A 132 -1.66 6.92 -15.48
C ASN A 132 -0.50 6.95 -14.47
N GLU A 133 0.35 5.93 -14.50
CA GLU A 133 1.31 5.64 -13.43
C GLU A 133 2.27 6.78 -13.08
N ARG A 134 2.58 7.72 -13.99
CA ARG A 134 3.58 8.77 -13.76
C ARG A 134 3.19 10.14 -14.30
N GLU A 135 3.37 11.17 -13.49
CA GLU A 135 3.32 12.58 -13.92
C GLU A 135 4.43 13.36 -13.22
N TRP A 136 5.16 14.19 -13.99
CA TRP A 136 6.28 15.02 -13.50
C TRP A 136 7.19 14.27 -12.52
N ASP A 137 7.61 13.07 -12.96
CA ASP A 137 8.44 12.11 -12.24
C ASP A 137 7.83 11.41 -11.02
N SER A 138 6.64 11.81 -10.56
CA SER A 138 5.94 11.24 -9.40
C SER A 138 4.99 10.11 -9.79
N TRP A 139 4.90 9.09 -8.92
CA TRP A 139 3.97 7.99 -9.07
C TRP A 139 2.56 8.41 -8.66
N ARG A 140 1.59 8.30 -9.58
CA ARG A 140 0.19 8.58 -9.23
C ARG A 140 -0.45 7.35 -8.56
N PRO A 141 -1.15 7.55 -7.43
CA PRO A 141 -1.74 6.44 -6.68
C PRO A 141 -3.08 5.95 -7.26
N GLY A 142 -3.62 6.62 -8.27
CA GLY A 142 -4.93 6.31 -8.85
C GLY A 142 -5.03 4.95 -9.54
N TYR A 143 -6.27 4.49 -9.69
CA TYR A 143 -6.67 3.29 -10.39
C TYR A 143 -7.82 3.60 -11.35
N ARG A 144 -8.04 2.74 -12.34
CA ARG A 144 -9.24 2.75 -13.18
C ARG A 144 -9.87 1.38 -13.18
N ALA A 145 -11.19 1.36 -13.28
CA ALA A 145 -11.92 0.13 -13.50
C ALA A 145 -11.65 -0.42 -14.91
N ILE A 146 -11.55 -1.74 -15.00
CA ILE A 146 -11.42 -2.51 -16.24
C ILE A 146 -12.50 -3.57 -16.29
N GLY A 147 -12.85 -4.02 -17.51
CA GLY A 147 -13.91 -5.03 -17.68
C GLY A 147 -15.33 -4.52 -17.37
N GLN A 148 -15.52 -3.21 -17.19
CA GLN A 148 -16.80 -2.58 -16.88
C GLN A 148 -17.40 -1.92 -18.14
N GLU A 149 -18.74 -1.85 -18.22
CA GLU A 149 -19.45 -1.19 -19.33
C GLU A 149 -19.10 0.31 -19.43
N ARG A 150 -18.98 0.99 -18.28
CA ARG A 150 -18.63 2.42 -18.20
C ARG A 150 -17.32 2.58 -17.43
N GLY A 151 -16.44 3.46 -17.90
CA GLY A 151 -15.22 3.80 -17.17
C GLY A 151 -15.50 4.35 -15.77
N LEU A 152 -14.61 4.07 -14.82
CA LEU A 152 -14.64 4.60 -13.46
C LEU A 152 -13.20 4.81 -13.01
N ARG A 153 -12.90 5.96 -12.42
CA ARG A 153 -11.58 6.24 -11.81
C ARG A 153 -11.68 6.13 -10.32
N PHE A 154 -10.58 5.71 -9.72
CA PHE A 154 -10.40 5.56 -8.29
C PHE A 154 -9.19 6.37 -7.86
N MET A 155 -9.33 7.09 -6.75
CA MET A 155 -8.25 7.86 -6.15
C MET A 155 -8.17 7.55 -4.66
N PRO A 156 -7.02 7.77 -4.01
CA PRO A 156 -6.95 7.74 -2.56
C PRO A 156 -8.04 8.63 -1.96
N LEU A 157 -8.77 8.11 -0.98
CA LEU A 157 -9.86 8.85 -0.34
C LEU A 157 -9.40 10.19 0.23
N TYR A 158 -8.16 10.28 0.71
CA TYR A 158 -7.60 11.53 1.27
C TYR A 158 -7.25 12.59 0.21
N GLU A 159 -7.22 12.25 -1.09
CA GLU A 159 -6.99 13.20 -2.18
C GLU A 159 -8.29 13.81 -2.72
N ILE A 160 -9.46 13.26 -2.36
CA ILE A 160 -10.74 13.80 -2.80
C ILE A 160 -11.03 15.11 -2.10
N THR A 161 -11.45 16.10 -2.88
CA THR A 161 -11.76 17.44 -2.37
C THR A 161 -13.21 17.81 -2.63
N ASP A 162 -13.59 17.92 -3.91
CA ASP A 162 -14.90 18.42 -4.34
C ASP A 162 -15.67 17.42 -5.23
N GLU A 163 -15.03 16.31 -5.62
CA GLU A 163 -15.63 15.32 -6.50
C GLU A 163 -16.69 14.47 -5.77
N PRO A 164 -17.84 14.17 -6.39
CA PRO A 164 -18.73 13.15 -5.88
C PRO A 164 -18.05 11.78 -5.93
N TYR A 165 -18.18 11.00 -4.86
CA TYR A 165 -17.52 9.71 -4.75
C TYR A 165 -18.34 8.69 -3.96
N THR A 166 -18.03 7.42 -4.20
CA THR A 166 -18.44 6.31 -3.33
C THR A 166 -17.21 5.48 -2.94
N VAL A 167 -17.25 4.90 -1.74
CA VAL A 167 -16.17 4.03 -1.23
C VAL A 167 -16.50 2.55 -1.44
N TYR A 168 -17.77 2.21 -1.30
CA TYR A 168 -18.26 0.85 -1.41
C TYR A 168 -18.96 0.61 -2.74
N PHE A 169 -18.71 -0.56 -3.32
CA PHE A 169 -19.25 -0.98 -4.60
C PHE A 169 -19.86 -2.37 -4.47
N PRO A 170 -21.13 -2.58 -4.81
CA PRO A 170 -21.65 -3.93 -5.02
C PRO A 170 -20.86 -4.60 -6.14
N THR A 171 -20.55 -5.88 -5.97
CA THR A 171 -19.79 -6.67 -6.92
C THR A 171 -20.60 -7.84 -7.43
N ARG A 172 -20.30 -8.26 -8.65
CA ARG A 172 -20.84 -9.48 -9.25
C ARG A 172 -19.69 -10.34 -9.72
N SER A 173 -19.61 -11.57 -9.21
CA SER A 173 -18.62 -12.54 -9.68
C SER A 173 -18.93 -12.98 -11.10
N THR A 174 -18.01 -12.71 -12.02
CA THR A 174 -18.04 -13.25 -13.37
C THR A 174 -17.55 -14.70 -13.32
N PRO A 175 -18.32 -15.70 -13.78
CA PRO A 175 -17.87 -17.09 -13.78
C PRO A 175 -16.60 -17.24 -14.62
N LYS A 176 -15.65 -18.05 -14.17
CA LYS A 176 -14.54 -18.50 -15.01
C LYS A 176 -15.13 -19.25 -16.19
N LEU A 177 -14.98 -18.73 -17.42
CA LEU A 177 -15.14 -19.55 -18.60
C LEU A 177 -14.04 -20.62 -18.53
N GLY A 178 -14.45 -21.87 -18.32
CA GLY A 178 -13.58 -23.04 -18.26
C GLY A 178 -12.98 -23.43 -19.62
#